data_AF-A0A7C7GYV3-F1
#
_entry.id   AF-A0A7C7GYV3-F1
#
_cell.length_a   1.000
_cell.length_b   1.000
_cell.length_c   1.000
_cell.angle_alpha   90.00
_cell.angle_beta   90.00
_cell.angle_gamma   90.00
#
_symmetry.space_group_name_H-M   'P 1'
#
loop_
_entity.id
_entity.type
_entity.pdbx_description
1 polymer ?
#
loop_
_entity_poly.entity_id
_entity_poly.type
_entity_poly.pdbx_seq_one_letter_code
_entity_poly.pdbx_strand_id
1 'polypeptide(L)'
;MKLIRLIRLNKLKAFTLAELLVVLVIVGILILLSLPSLMPLISKTKALEAQLQLEHVYTLEKRYFYLHSKYSEDLKAIDFEHAKLVTEDGAANYQITIAEVSANGFKATATAIVDFDGDGTFDQWEINQDKKLVQVVKD
;
A
#
# COMPACT_ATOMS: atom_id res chain seq x y z
N MET A 1 -11.19 17.52 -83.40
CA MET A 1 -10.34 16.41 -82.92
C MET A 1 -9.89 16.73 -81.50
N LYS A 2 -10.61 16.26 -80.46
CA LYS A 2 -10.25 16.47 -79.04
C LYS A 2 -9.78 15.14 -78.47
N LEU A 3 -8.49 15.06 -78.10
CA LEU A 3 -7.89 13.92 -77.43
C LEU A 3 -8.26 14.00 -75.93
N ILE A 4 -9.03 13.04 -75.44
CA ILE A 4 -9.37 12.91 -74.01
C ILE A 4 -8.21 12.17 -73.33
N ARG A 5 -7.55 12.82 -72.37
CA ARG A 5 -6.44 12.28 -71.58
C ARG A 5 -7.01 11.43 -70.43
N LEU A 6 -6.82 10.11 -70.48
CA LEU A 6 -7.20 9.19 -69.40
C LEU A 6 -6.24 9.34 -68.21
N ILE A 7 -6.73 9.85 -67.08
CA ILE A 7 -5.99 9.92 -65.82
C ILE A 7 -6.02 8.54 -65.17
N ARG A 8 -4.85 7.89 -65.03
CA ARG A 8 -4.71 6.63 -64.26
C ARG A 8 -4.83 6.95 -62.76
N LEU A 9 -5.91 6.49 -62.13
CA LEU A 9 -6.04 6.49 -60.67
C LEU A 9 -5.12 5.40 -60.10
N ASN A 10 -4.03 5.79 -59.43
CA ASN A 10 -3.21 4.86 -58.66
C ASN A 10 -4.03 4.37 -57.47
N LYS A 11 -4.16 3.05 -57.32
CA LYS A 11 -4.78 2.46 -56.12
C LYS A 11 -3.88 2.75 -54.92
N LEU A 12 -4.40 3.50 -53.96
CA LEU A 12 -3.75 3.71 -52.67
C LEU A 12 -3.89 2.43 -51.84
N LYS A 13 -2.82 2.04 -51.15
CA LYS A 13 -2.89 0.96 -50.16
C LYS A 13 -3.75 1.46 -49.00
N ALA A 14 -4.82 0.74 -48.69
CA ALA A 14 -5.76 1.06 -47.62
C ALA A 14 -6.07 -0.22 -46.83
N PHE A 15 -6.30 -0.07 -45.53
CA PHE A 15 -6.76 -1.16 -44.66
C PHE A 15 -8.26 -1.38 -44.83
N THR A 16 -8.67 -2.63 -44.75
CA THR A 16 -10.07 -3.00 -44.72
C THR A 16 -10.65 -2.77 -43.33
N LEU A 17 -11.97 -2.54 -43.26
CA LEU A 17 -12.68 -2.41 -41.99
C LEU A 17 -12.53 -3.66 -41.10
N ALA A 18 -12.47 -4.85 -41.72
CA ALA A 18 -12.29 -6.11 -41.02
C ALA A 18 -10.90 -6.23 -40.38
N GLU A 19 -9.83 -5.82 -41.08
CA GLU A 19 -8.48 -5.80 -40.52
C GLU A 19 -8.39 -4.88 -39.30
N LEU A 20 -9.00 -3.69 -39.37
CA LEU A 20 -9.05 -2.77 -38.23
C LEU A 20 -9.85 -3.34 -37.05
N LEU A 21 -10.96 -4.03 -37.32
CA LEU A 21 -11.77 -4.69 -36.28
C LEU A 21 -10.98 -5.76 -35.53
N VAL A 22 -10.27 -6.62 -36.25
CA VAL A 22 -9.44 -7.68 -35.63
C VAL A 22 -8.33 -7.08 -34.79
N VAL A 23 -7.67 -6.02 -35.27
CA VAL A 23 -6.61 -5.32 -34.50
C VAL A 23 -7.19 -4.72 -33.21
N LEU A 24 -8.36 -4.07 -33.27
CA LEU A 24 -9.03 -3.51 -32.10
C LEU A 24 -9.36 -4.58 -31.05
N VAL A 25 -9.85 -5.74 -31.49
CA VAL A 25 -10.14 -6.87 -30.59
C VAL A 25 -8.87 -7.38 -29.91
N ILE A 26 -7.79 -7.56 -30.66
CA ILE A 26 -6.50 -8.02 -30.11
C ILE A 26 -5.96 -7.00 -29.09
N VAL A 27 -5.95 -5.71 -29.43
CA VAL A 27 -5.48 -4.65 -28.52
C VAL A 27 -6.37 -4.57 -27.27
N GLY A 28 -7.68 -4.73 -27.40
CA GLY A 28 -8.62 -4.74 -26.27
C GLY A 28 -8.34 -5.89 -25.28
N ILE A 29 -8.09 -7.11 -25.79
CA ILE A 29 -7.73 -8.27 -24.95
C ILE A 29 -6.40 -8.03 -24.25
N LEU A 30 -5.40 -7.49 -24.97
CA LEU A 30 -4.09 -7.19 -24.40
C LEU A 30 -4.18 -6.14 -23.27
N ILE A 31 -4.99 -5.09 -23.43
CA ILE A 31 -5.18 -4.08 -22.37
C ILE A 31 -5.80 -4.71 -21.12
N LEU A 32 -6.81 -5.57 -21.27
CA LEU A 32 -7.46 -6.26 -20.14
C LEU A 32 -6.49 -7.16 -19.37
N LEU A 33 -5.60 -7.88 -20.07
CA LEU A 33 -4.58 -8.73 -19.44
C LEU A 33 -3.40 -7.94 -18.87
N SER A 34 -3.13 -6.76 -19.44
CA SER A 34 -1.95 -5.96 -19.13
C SER A 34 -2.17 -4.98 -17.98
N LEU A 35 -3.40 -4.75 -17.50
CA LEU A 35 -3.64 -3.93 -16.31
C LEU A 35 -3.27 -4.73 -15.05
N PRO A 36 -2.12 -4.49 -14.42
CA PRO A 36 -1.80 -5.14 -13.16
C PRO A 36 -2.62 -4.49 -12.04
N SER A 37 -3.04 -5.27 -11.05
CA SER A 37 -3.63 -4.70 -9.83
C SER A 37 -2.56 -3.90 -9.08
N LEU A 38 -2.70 -2.57 -9.02
CA LEU A 38 -1.76 -1.68 -8.32
C LEU A 38 -1.93 -1.73 -6.79
N MET A 39 -3.10 -2.16 -6.29
CA MET A 39 -3.41 -2.25 -4.86
C MET A 39 -2.40 -3.04 -4.01
N PRO A 40 -1.94 -4.26 -4.38
CA PRO A 40 -0.97 -5.00 -3.58
C PRO A 40 0.40 -4.33 -3.45
N LEU A 41 0.74 -3.36 -4.31
CA LEU A 41 1.96 -2.56 -4.15
C LEU A 41 1.75 -1.44 -3.13
N ILE A 42 0.58 -0.82 -3.13
CA ILE A 42 0.22 0.26 -2.20
C ILE A 42 0.13 -0.29 -0.77
N SER A 43 -0.62 -1.38 -0.55
CA SER A 43 -0.72 -2.05 0.75
C SER A 43 0.67 -2.45 1.29
N LYS A 44 1.56 -3.01 0.45
CA LYS A 44 2.95 -3.31 0.86
C LYS A 44 3.76 -2.08 1.28
N THR A 45 3.68 -0.98 0.52
CA THR A 45 4.39 0.26 0.90
C THR A 45 3.84 0.85 2.18
N LYS A 46 2.52 0.78 2.40
CA LYS A 46 1.88 1.23 3.63
C LYS A 46 2.22 0.33 4.82
N ALA A 47 2.26 -0.98 4.64
CA ALA A 47 2.70 -1.92 5.68
C ALA A 47 4.13 -1.63 6.16
N LEU A 48 5.04 -1.17 5.29
CA LEU A 48 6.38 -0.74 5.72
C LEU A 48 6.35 0.43 6.70
N GLU A 49 5.38 1.35 6.57
CA GLU A 49 5.19 2.45 7.52
C GLU A 49 4.85 1.90 8.92
N ALA A 50 3.91 0.96 9.00
CA ALA A 50 3.54 0.30 10.25
C ALA A 50 4.73 -0.44 10.88
N GLN A 51 5.48 -1.18 10.06
CA GLN A 51 6.66 -1.92 10.51
C GLN A 51 7.72 -1.00 11.10
N LEU A 52 8.05 0.09 10.41
CA LEU A 52 9.04 1.06 10.88
C LEU A 52 8.60 1.73 12.19
N GLN A 53 7.33 2.10 12.31
CA GLN A 53 6.79 2.69 13.53
C GLN A 53 6.82 1.70 14.70
N LEU A 54 6.43 0.44 14.49
CA LEU A 54 6.48 -0.60 15.51
C LEU A 54 7.92 -0.94 15.93
N GLU A 55 8.87 -0.98 14.99
CA GLU A 55 10.29 -1.14 15.32
C GLU A 55 10.84 0.04 16.15
N HIS A 56 10.37 1.25 15.86
CA HIS A 56 10.71 2.43 16.65
C HIS A 56 10.19 2.31 18.08
N VAL A 57 8.91 1.95 18.26
CA VAL A 57 8.32 1.67 19.58
C VAL A 57 9.10 0.60 20.32
N TYR A 58 9.44 -0.52 19.67
CA TYR A 58 10.24 -1.58 20.27
C TYR A 58 11.58 -1.06 20.81
N THR A 59 12.25 -0.21 20.04
CA THR A 59 13.54 0.37 20.44
C THR A 59 13.39 1.28 21.67
N LEU A 60 12.32 2.09 21.69
CA LEU A 60 12.02 2.97 22.83
C LEU A 60 11.62 2.18 24.08
N GLU A 61 10.77 1.16 23.95
CA GLU A 61 10.40 0.26 25.05
C GLU A 61 11.61 -0.48 25.62
N LYS A 62 12.52 -0.99 24.77
CA LYS A 62 13.76 -1.59 25.25
C LYS A 62 14.63 -0.58 25.98
N ARG A 63 14.76 0.64 25.47
CA ARG A 63 15.50 1.71 26.15
C ARG A 63 14.88 2.05 27.51
N TYR A 64 13.56 2.17 27.57
CA TYR A 64 12.81 2.43 28.79
C TYR A 64 13.00 1.29 29.81
N PHE A 65 12.95 0.04 29.36
CA PHE A 65 13.24 -1.13 30.19
C PHE A 65 14.67 -1.10 30.76
N TYR A 66 15.68 -0.70 29.99
CA TYR A 66 17.04 -0.59 30.51
C TYR A 66 17.19 0.50 31.59
N LEU A 67 16.37 1.54 31.54
CA LEU A 67 16.42 2.65 32.51
C LEU A 67 15.56 2.39 33.75
N HIS A 68 14.39 1.76 33.57
CA HIS A 68 13.36 1.63 34.62
C HIS A 68 13.08 0.18 35.04
N SER A 69 13.73 -0.81 34.40
CA SER A 69 13.53 -2.26 34.62
C SER A 69 12.09 -2.73 34.45
N LYS A 70 11.29 -2.01 33.66
CA LYS A 70 9.90 -2.33 33.33
C LYS A 70 9.55 -1.75 31.96
N TYR A 71 8.55 -2.34 31.30
CA TYR A 71 7.93 -1.79 30.10
C TYR A 71 6.85 -0.76 30.46
N SER A 72 6.49 0.11 29.51
CA SER A 72 5.48 1.15 29.70
C SER A 72 4.21 0.85 28.91
N GLU A 73 3.05 1.17 29.48
CA GLU A 73 1.76 1.15 28.76
C GLU A 73 1.52 2.46 28.00
N ASP A 74 2.20 3.53 28.42
CA ASP A 74 2.05 4.87 27.87
C ASP A 74 3.13 5.16 26.83
N LEU A 75 2.71 5.43 25.59
CA LEU A 75 3.58 5.90 24.50
C LEU A 75 4.30 7.21 24.85
N LYS A 76 3.67 8.08 25.65
CA LYS A 76 4.28 9.32 26.12
C LYS A 76 5.42 9.10 27.11
N ALA A 77 5.35 8.04 27.92
CA ALA A 77 6.38 7.76 28.92
C ALA A 77 7.66 7.18 28.29
N ILE A 78 7.57 6.65 27.06
CA ILE A 78 8.72 6.22 26.26
C ILE A 78 9.16 7.29 25.25
N ASP A 79 8.64 8.52 25.36
CA ASP A 79 8.90 9.63 24.44
C ASP A 79 8.61 9.29 22.96
N PHE A 80 7.60 8.45 22.70
CA PHE A 80 7.18 8.15 21.33
C PHE A 80 6.28 9.28 20.80
N GLU A 81 6.80 10.04 19.84
CA GLU A 81 6.03 11.03 19.10
C GLU A 81 5.37 10.39 17.88
N HIS A 82 4.05 10.29 17.92
CA HIS A 82 3.28 9.83 16.78
C HIS A 82 3.12 10.97 15.75
N ALA A 83 3.37 10.68 14.48
CA ALA A 83 3.04 11.60 13.40
C ALA A 83 1.51 11.78 13.32
N LYS A 84 1.05 12.97 12.95
CA LYS A 84 -0.40 13.22 12.84
C LYS A 84 -1.04 12.23 11.87
N LEU A 85 -2.17 11.69 12.28
CA LEU A 85 -2.97 10.77 11.48
C LEU A 85 -3.60 11.49 10.29
N VAL A 86 -3.90 10.78 9.21
CA VAL A 86 -4.62 11.35 8.06
C VAL A 86 -6.02 11.87 8.41
N THR A 87 -6.61 11.40 9.52
CA THR A 87 -7.86 11.96 10.09
C THR A 87 -7.69 13.34 10.71
N GLU A 88 -6.46 13.75 11.00
CA GLU A 88 -6.09 15.01 11.66
C GLU A 88 -5.25 15.92 10.73
N ASP A 89 -5.50 15.85 9.42
CA ASP A 89 -4.73 16.54 8.38
C ASP A 89 -3.22 16.19 8.37
N GLY A 90 -2.89 15.00 8.85
CA GLY A 90 -1.54 14.45 8.87
C GLY A 90 -1.24 13.50 7.71
N ALA A 91 -0.12 12.78 7.81
CA ALA A 91 0.35 11.85 6.77
C ALA A 91 0.37 10.38 7.23
N ALA A 92 0.17 10.12 8.53
CA ALA A 92 0.26 8.78 9.09
C ALA A 92 -1.02 7.96 8.83
N ASN A 93 -0.85 6.75 8.33
CA ASN A 93 -1.96 5.86 7.96
C ASN A 93 -2.25 4.79 9.01
N TYR A 94 -1.38 4.69 10.02
CA TYR A 94 -1.48 3.71 11.11
C TYR A 94 -1.54 4.43 12.44
N GLN A 95 -2.45 3.99 13.32
CA GLN A 95 -2.48 4.37 14.72
C GLN A 95 -1.72 3.34 15.55
N ILE A 96 -0.76 3.81 16.33
CA ILE A 96 0.05 2.98 17.23
C ILE A 96 -0.56 2.97 18.62
N THR A 97 -0.68 1.78 19.20
CA THR A 97 -1.16 1.57 20.56
C THR A 97 -0.36 0.46 21.23
N ILE A 98 -0.24 0.50 22.56
CA ILE A 98 0.32 -0.60 23.34
C ILE A 98 -0.88 -1.41 23.86
N ALA A 99 -1.00 -2.66 23.40
CA ALA A 99 -2.14 -3.52 23.72
C ALA A 99 -1.99 -4.17 25.10
N GLU A 100 -0.78 -4.62 25.43
CA GLU A 100 -0.51 -5.33 26.68
C GLU A 100 0.90 -5.04 27.17
N VAL A 101 1.05 -4.92 28.49
CA VAL A 101 2.34 -4.78 29.16
C VAL A 101 2.40 -5.71 30.35
N SER A 102 3.57 -6.30 30.57
CA SER A 102 3.89 -7.13 31.71
C SER A 102 5.30 -6.79 32.21
N ALA A 103 5.67 -7.32 33.36
CA ALA A 103 7.01 -7.09 33.92
C ALA A 103 8.14 -7.45 32.95
N ASN A 104 7.92 -8.45 32.08
CA ASN A 104 8.96 -9.03 31.23
C ASN A 104 8.64 -8.95 29.73
N GLY A 105 7.55 -8.31 29.34
CA GLY A 105 7.16 -8.22 27.94
C GLY A 105 6.14 -7.13 27.66
N PHE A 106 6.03 -6.77 26.39
CA PHE A 106 5.04 -5.82 25.91
C PHE A 106 4.53 -6.29 24.55
N LYS A 107 3.37 -5.79 24.18
CA LYS A 107 2.75 -6.00 22.89
C LYS A 107 2.25 -4.67 22.36
N ALA A 108 2.80 -4.23 21.24
CA ALA A 108 2.37 -3.02 20.55
C ALA A 108 1.68 -3.37 19.23
N THR A 109 0.67 -2.60 18.88
CA THR A 109 -0.22 -2.82 17.73
C THR A 109 -0.29 -1.56 16.89
N ALA A 110 -0.13 -1.72 15.58
CA ALA A 110 -0.39 -0.69 14.57
C ALA A 110 -1.67 -1.06 13.83
N THR A 111 -2.68 -0.20 13.91
CA THR A 111 -3.97 -0.40 13.23
C THR A 111 -4.13 0.63 12.13
N ALA A 112 -4.40 0.21 10.91
CA ALA A 112 -4.68 1.12 9.81
C ALA A 112 -5.97 1.93 10.10
N ILE A 113 -5.94 3.22 9.82
CA ILE A 113 -7.11 4.10 9.93
C ILE A 113 -7.82 4.32 8.59
N VAL A 114 -7.26 3.77 7.52
CA VAL A 114 -7.81 3.80 6.17
C VAL A 114 -7.89 2.37 5.67
N ASP A 115 -8.98 2.07 4.99
CA ASP A 115 -9.20 0.84 4.24
C ASP A 115 -8.50 0.98 2.87
N PHE A 116 -7.46 0.18 2.61
CA PHE A 116 -6.60 0.35 1.43
C PHE A 116 -7.20 -0.29 0.18
N ASP A 117 -7.98 -1.35 0.31
CA ASP A 117 -8.58 -2.08 -0.83
C ASP A 117 -10.10 -1.91 -0.95
N GLY A 118 -10.76 -1.32 0.05
CA GLY A 118 -12.18 -1.02 0.06
C GLY A 118 -13.07 -2.19 0.52
N ASP A 119 -12.51 -3.21 1.17
CA ASP A 119 -13.22 -4.41 1.60
C ASP A 119 -13.85 -4.31 3.01
N GLY A 120 -13.57 -3.23 3.75
CA GLY A 120 -14.06 -2.97 5.10
C GLY A 120 -13.20 -3.57 6.23
N THR A 121 -12.07 -4.19 5.90
CA THR A 121 -11.07 -4.72 6.83
C THR A 121 -9.91 -3.73 6.94
N PHE A 122 -9.36 -3.58 8.14
CA PHE A 122 -8.22 -2.68 8.37
C PHE A 122 -6.96 -3.49 8.67
N ASP A 123 -5.87 -3.16 7.99
CA ASP A 123 -4.58 -3.80 8.21
C ASP A 123 -4.12 -3.63 9.67
N GLN A 124 -3.69 -4.73 10.29
CA GLN A 124 -3.26 -4.73 11.68
C GLN A 124 -1.93 -5.47 11.84
N TRP A 125 -0.94 -4.76 12.37
CA TRP A 125 0.38 -5.30 12.67
C TRP A 125 0.64 -5.31 14.16
N GLU A 126 1.38 -6.29 14.63
CA GLU A 126 1.78 -6.42 16.03
C GLU A 126 3.28 -6.69 16.14
N ILE A 127 3.89 -6.13 17.18
CA ILE A 127 5.26 -6.42 17.59
C ILE A 127 5.29 -6.74 19.09
N ASN A 128 6.17 -7.67 19.45
CA ASN A 128 6.40 -8.06 20.84
C ASN A 128 7.82 -7.74 21.33
N GLN A 129 8.12 -8.06 22.59
CA GLN A 129 9.43 -7.84 23.22
C GLN A 129 10.60 -8.65 22.61
N ASP A 130 10.31 -9.64 21.76
CA ASP A 130 11.32 -10.45 21.06
C ASP A 130 11.58 -9.94 19.63
N LYS A 131 11.05 -8.75 19.30
CA LYS A 131 11.07 -8.18 17.95
C LYS A 131 10.36 -9.05 16.91
N LYS A 132 9.43 -9.90 17.35
CA LYS A 132 8.60 -10.70 16.45
C LYS A 132 7.49 -9.80 15.92
N LEU A 133 7.63 -9.40 14.67
CA LEU A 133 6.66 -8.58 13.95
C LEU A 133 5.75 -9.48 13.10
N VAL A 134 4.44 -9.39 13.31
CA VAL A 134 3.44 -10.24 12.67
C VAL A 134 2.28 -9.39 12.17
N GLN A 135 1.82 -9.67 10.95
CA GLN A 135 0.57 -9.15 10.43
C GLN A 135 -0.57 -10.03 10.97
N VAL A 136 -1.48 -9.44 11.74
CA VAL A 136 -2.58 -10.16 12.40
C VAL A 136 -3.83 -10.15 11.53
N VAL A 137 -4.10 -9.00 10.91
CA VAL A 137 -5.18 -8.82 9.95
C VAL A 137 -4.55 -8.27 8.69
N LYS A 138 -4.86 -8.84 7.54
CA LYS A 138 -4.33 -8.43 6.25
C LYS A 138 -5.41 -7.74 5.43
N ASP A 139 -5.02 -6.60 4.89
CA ASP A 139 -5.64 -5.85 3.78
C ASP A 139 -4.79 -6.09 2.51
#